data_AF-A0A8K2A9F8-F1
#
_entry.id   AF-A0A8K2A9F8-F1
#
_cell.length_a   1.000
_cell.length_b   1.000
_cell.length_c   1.000
_cell.angle_alpha   90.00
_cell.angle_beta   90.00
_cell.angle_gamma   90.00
#
_symmetry.space_group_name_H-M   'P 1'
#
loop_
_entity.id
_entity.type
_entity.pdbx_description
1 polymer ?
#
loop_
_entity_poly.entity_id
_entity_poly.type
_entity_poly.pdbx_seq_one_letter_code
_entity_poly.pdbx_strand_id
1 'polypeptide(L)' 'MRYSGSHLSEVRQDASVQQILLMSQLRDVEARLDGVGVVRSPYDGTIKKIKWLSQTDQDLLTEVTITSIPDRKN' A
#
# COMPACT_ATOMS: atom_id res chain seq x y z
N MET A 1 -20.80 40.41 25.38
CA MET A 1 -20.90 39.23 24.51
C MET A 1 -19.51 38.84 24.02
N ARG A 2 -18.93 37.75 24.54
CA ARG A 2 -17.66 37.16 24.08
C ARG A 2 -17.89 35.67 23.85
N TYR A 3 -18.49 35.31 22.72
CA TYR A 3 -18.80 33.90 22.39
C TYR A 3 -18.28 33.46 21.02
N SER A 4 -17.49 34.29 20.33
CA SER A 4 -17.09 33.98 18.94
C SER A 4 -15.71 33.31 18.82
N GLY A 5 -14.85 33.37 19.85
CA GLY A 5 -13.49 32.81 19.78
C GLY A 5 -13.38 31.32 20.15
N SER A 6 -14.22 30.83 21.07
CA SER A 6 -14.16 29.44 21.55
C SER A 6 -14.65 28.44 20.50
N HIS A 7 -15.78 28.70 19.85
CA HIS A 7 -16.33 27.84 18.80
C HIS A 7 -15.39 27.68 17.59
N LEU A 8 -14.71 28.75 17.18
CA LEU A 8 -13.74 28.67 16.07
C LEU A 8 -12.49 27.86 16.43
N SER A 9 -12.14 27.82 17.71
CA SER A 9 -11.01 27.04 18.23
C SER A 9 -11.37 25.56 18.31
N GLU A 10 -12.59 25.27 18.77
CA GLU A 10 -13.15 23.91 18.88
C GLU A 10 -13.34 23.26 17.51
N VAL A 11 -13.95 23.97 16.54
CA VAL A 11 -14.09 23.49 15.16
C VAL A 11 -12.74 23.22 14.48
N ARG A 12 -11.73 24.07 14.75
CA ARG A 12 -10.37 23.85 14.24
C ARG A 12 -9.69 22.64 14.90
N GLN A 13 -9.92 22.43 16.19
CA GLN A 13 -9.41 21.25 16.90
C GLN A 13 -10.07 19.98 16.36
N ASP A 14 -11.38 19.95 16.17
CA ASP A 14 -12.10 18.81 15.60
C ASP A 14 -11.62 18.46 14.19
N ALA A 15 -11.43 19.47 13.32
CA ALA A 15 -10.88 19.27 11.98
C ALA A 15 -9.46 18.68 12.02
N SER A 16 -8.62 19.13 12.96
CA SER A 16 -7.26 18.61 13.13
C SER A 16 -7.24 17.15 13.61
N VAL A 17 -8.17 16.77 14.50
CA VAL A 17 -8.31 15.40 14.99
C VAL A 17 -8.79 14.47 13.88
N GLN A 18 -9.78 14.91 13.10
CA GLN A 18 -10.27 14.15 11.94
C GLN A 18 -9.17 13.95 10.90
N GLN A 19 -8.33 14.96 10.66
CA GLN A 19 -7.21 14.86 9.75
C GLN A 19 -6.14 13.86 10.23
N ILE A 20 -5.80 13.88 11.52
CA ILE A 20 -4.86 12.92 12.12
C ILE A 20 -5.39 11.50 12.01
N LEU A 21 -6.68 11.29 12.31
CA LEU A 21 -7.33 9.98 12.21
C LEU A 21 -7.30 9.45 10.78
N LEU A 22 -7.63 10.30 9.80
CA LEU A 22 -7.60 9.94 8.39
C LEU A 22 -6.19 9.60 7.90
N MET A 23 -5.18 10.38 8.32
CA MET A 23 -3.78 10.07 8.00
C MET A 23 -3.31 8.74 8.61
N SER A 24 -3.78 8.40 9.82
CA SER A 24 -3.47 7.10 10.44
C SER A 24 -4.09 5.96 9.63
N GLN A 25 -5.37 6.09 9.27
CA GLN A 25 -6.07 5.08 8.47
C GLN A 25 -5.43 4.91 7.10
N LEU A 26 -4.96 6.00 6.48
CA LEU A 26 -4.28 5.96 5.20
C LEU A 26 -2.94 5.21 5.30
N ARG A 27 -2.13 5.49 6.34
CA ARG A 27 -0.89 4.73 6.60
C ARG A 27 -1.15 3.25 6.86
N ASP A 28 -2.21 2.92 7.58
CA ASP A 28 -2.56 1.52 7.85
C ASP A 28 -2.97 0.79 6.57
N VAL A 29 -3.69 1.46 5.67
CA VAL A 29 -4.02 0.92 4.34
C VAL A 29 -2.77 0.77 3.49
N GLU A 30 -1.87 1.77 3.46
CA GLU A 30 -0.58 1.70 2.75
C GLU A 30 0.27 0.53 3.26
N ALA A 31 0.42 0.37 4.58
CA ALA A 31 1.17 -0.74 5.17
C ALA A 31 0.57 -2.12 4.83
N ARG A 32 -0.76 -2.22 4.76
CA ARG A 32 -1.45 -3.45 4.34
C ARG A 32 -1.27 -3.72 2.85
N LEU A 33 -1.26 -2.69 2.00
CA LEU A 33 -0.96 -2.83 0.57
C LEU A 33 0.48 -3.27 0.34
N ASP A 34 1.43 -2.70 1.08
CA ASP A 34 2.84 -3.11 1.05
C ASP A 34 3.00 -4.57 1.50
N GLY A 35 2.25 -4.99 2.52
CA GLY A 35 2.28 -6.37 3.03
C GLY A 35 1.59 -7.41 2.12
N VAL A 36 0.59 -7.01 1.33
CA VAL A 36 -0.19 -7.92 0.47
C VAL A 36 0.35 -7.97 -0.97
N GLY A 37 1.00 -6.90 -1.45
CA GLY A 37 1.29 -6.73 -2.88
C GLY A 37 2.72 -7.03 -3.33
N VAL A 38 3.71 -7.13 -2.43
CA VAL A 38 5.12 -7.14 -2.82
C VAL A 38 5.85 -8.37 -2.30
N VAL A 39 5.63 -9.51 -2.95
CA VAL A 39 6.57 -10.65 -2.84
C VAL A 39 7.70 -10.41 -3.83
N ARG A 40 8.91 -10.11 -3.32
CA ARG A 40 10.10 -10.04 -4.18
C ARG A 40 10.42 -11.44 -4.70
N SER A 41 10.58 -11.56 -6.00
CA SER A 41 11.13 -12.77 -6.62
C SER A 41 12.50 -13.08 -6.00
N PRO A 42 12.79 -14.34 -5.60
CA PRO A 42 14.12 -14.74 -5.16
C PRO A 42 15.14 -14.79 -6.31
N TYR A 43 14.69 -14.64 -7.56
CA TYR A 43 15.52 -14.60 -8.75
C TYR A 43 15.62 -13.17 -9.28
N ASP A 44 16.86 -12.70 -9.48
CA ASP A 44 17.14 -11.45 -10.16
C ASP A 44 16.86 -11.58 -11.66
N GLY A 45 16.15 -10.61 -12.23
CA GLY A 45 15.81 -10.62 -13.64
C GLY A 45 14.66 -9.71 -14.02
N THR A 46 14.27 -9.78 -15.29
CA THR A 46 13.13 -9.04 -15.83
C THR A 46 11.96 -9.99 -16.07
N ILE A 47 10.75 -9.58 -15.70
CA ILE A 47 9.53 -10.34 -16.00
C ILE A 47 9.38 -10.42 -17.53
N LYS A 48 9.40 -11.63 -18.06
CA LYS A 48 9.19 -11.90 -19.49
C LYS A 48 7.72 -12.15 -19.80
N LYS A 49 7.02 -12.85 -18.90
CA LYS A 49 5.63 -13.26 -19.08
C LYS A 49 4.96 -13.47 -17.74
N ILE A 50 3.70 -13.07 -17.65
CA ILE A 50 2.79 -13.44 -16.58
C ILE A 50 1.63 -14.21 -17.21
N LYS A 51 1.34 -15.40 -16.70
CA LYS A 51 0.20 -16.22 -17.11
C LYS A 51 -0.76 -16.32 -15.94
N TRP A 52 -1.98 -15.83 -16.12
CA TRP A 52 -3.05 -16.03 -15.17
C TRP A 52 -3.56 -17.47 -15.27
N LEU A 53 -3.56 -18.19 -14.15
CA LEU A 53 -4.02 -19.58 -14.07
C LEU A 53 -5.44 -19.69 -13.52
N SER A 54 -5.72 -19.07 -12.37
CA SER A 54 -7.05 -19.07 -11.76
C SER A 54 -7.22 -17.87 -10.82
N GLN A 55 -8.48 -17.55 -10.50
CA GLN A 55 -8.83 -16.55 -9.49
C GLN A 55 -10.01 -17.07 -8.67
N THR A 56 -9.94 -16.89 -7.36
CA THR A 56 -11.06 -17.01 -6.41
C THR A 56 -11.42 -15.61 -5.88
N ASP A 57 -12.42 -15.51 -5.01
CA ASP A 57 -12.81 -14.23 -4.43
C ASP A 57 -11.69 -13.55 -3.63
N GLN A 58 -10.69 -14.31 -3.17
CA GLN A 58 -9.62 -13.81 -2.30
C GLN A 58 -8.21 -13.99 -2.89
N ASP A 59 -8.03 -14.93 -3.83
CA ASP A 59 -6.71 -15.29 -4.32
C ASP A 59 -6.60 -15.23 -5.84
N LEU A 60 -5.45 -14.77 -6.31
CA LEU A 60 -5.07 -14.79 -7.72
C LEU A 60 -3.85 -15.70 -7.90
N LEU A 61 -4.01 -16.77 -8.68
CA LEU A 61 -2.91 -17.66 -9.02
C LEU A 61 -2.32 -17.29 -10.39
N THR A 62 -1.03 -16.99 -10.40
CA THR A 62 -0.29 -16.66 -11.62
C THR A 62 1.01 -17.47 -11.72
N GLU A 63 1.43 -17.73 -12.95
CA GLU A 63 2.77 -18.22 -13.28
C GLU A 63 3.57 -17.05 -13.87
N VAL A 64 4.70 -16.74 -13.25
CA VAL A 64 5.60 -15.66 -13.69
C VAL A 64 6.86 -16.26 -14.27
N THR A 65 7.13 -15.99 -15.54
CA THR A 65 8.40 -16.34 -16.19
C THR A 65 9.35 -15.16 -16.10
N ILE A 66 10.51 -15.39 -15.51
CA ILE A 66 11.57 -14.39 -15.33
C ILE A 66 12.72 -14.74 -16.27
N THR A 67 13.23 -13.75 -16.99
CA THR A 67 14.53 -13.86 -17.66
C THR A 67 15.58 -13.46 -16.66
N SER A 68 16.35 -14.43 -16.17
CA SER A 68 17.42 -14.17 -15.21
C SER A 68 18.54 -13.38 -15.88
N ILE A 69 19.07 -12.40 -15.17
CA ILE A 69 20.36 -11.82 -15.53
C ILE A 69 21.39 -12.87 -15.09
N PRO A 70 22.26 -13.37 -15.98
CA PRO A 70 23.25 -14.35 -15.59
C PRO A 70 24.15 -13.75 -14.50
N ASP A 71 24.23 -14.43 -13.37
CA ASP A 71 25.19 -14.14 -12.31
C ASP A 71 26.59 -14.23 -12.94
N ARG A 72 27.26 -13.08 -13.09
CA ARG A 72 28.68 -13.06 -13.46
C ARG A 72 29.44 -13.61 -12.24
N LYS A 73 29.53 -14.93 -12.16
CA LYS A 73 30.48 -15.60 -11.28
C LYS A 73 31.89 -15.17 -11.72
N ASN A 74 32.50 -14.35 -10.88
CA ASN A 74 33.90 -13.93 -10.93
C ASN A 74 34.77 -15.04 -10.35
#